data_AF-Q8IPZ8-F1
#
_entry.id   AF-Q8IPZ8-F1
#
_cell.length_a   1.000
_cell.length_b   1.000
_cell.length_c   1.000
_cell.angle_alpha   90.00
_cell.angle_beta   90.00
_cell.angle_gamma   90.00
#
_symmetry.space_group_name_H-M   'P 1'
#
loop_
_entity.id
_entity.type
_entity.pdbx_description
1 polymer ?
#
loop_
_entity_poly.entity_id
_entity_poly.type
_entity_poly.pdbx_seq_one_letter_code
_entity_poly.pdbx_strand_id
1 'polypeptide(L)'
;MTAKMKLRSQLHLLTGFMAGFVLAFVLLLYVYDVSRVTPCWSSTSTMTTATTARIEDGPPPRILCMVLTCPENVQSLARSVYETWGQRCSRLIFASSEDYEPLGVVGVVEPTGGGYEDLWNKTREGFRHVWEHYAGDYDWFLKADDDTYVVMENLQHLLRGFDPNTPVFFGYKMSRYNVLLHFE
;
A
#
# COMPACT_ATOMS: atom_id res chain seq x y z
N MET A 1 49.80 17.59 -42.69
CA MET A 1 48.45 17.27 -43.22
C MET A 1 47.65 16.35 -42.28
N THR A 2 48.32 15.49 -41.51
CA THR A 2 47.76 14.48 -40.60
C THR A 2 47.00 15.01 -39.36
N ALA A 3 47.45 16.11 -38.73
CA ALA A 3 46.80 16.65 -37.52
C ALA A 3 45.39 17.22 -37.77
N LYS A 4 45.19 17.90 -38.92
CA LYS A 4 43.86 18.44 -39.32
C LYS A 4 42.85 17.33 -39.61
N MET A 5 43.30 16.19 -40.15
CA MET A 5 42.45 15.02 -40.40
C MET A 5 42.03 14.34 -39.09
N LYS A 6 42.95 14.25 -38.11
CA LYS A 6 42.67 13.70 -36.78
C LYS A 6 41.66 14.55 -36.01
N LEU A 7 41.76 15.88 -36.08
CA LEU A 7 40.81 16.80 -35.42
C LEU A 7 39.39 16.72 -36.04
N ARG A 8 39.29 16.61 -37.36
CA ARG A 8 37.99 16.44 -38.04
C ARG A 8 37.32 15.12 -37.67
N SER A 9 38.08 14.03 -37.63
CA SER A 9 37.56 12.72 -37.21
C SER A 9 37.09 12.72 -35.76
N GLN A 10 37.83 13.38 -34.85
CA GLN A 10 37.45 13.51 -33.45
C GLN A 10 36.21 14.39 -33.27
N LEU A 11 36.08 15.46 -34.07
CA LEU A 11 34.90 16.31 -34.08
C LEU A 11 33.65 15.55 -34.53
N HIS A 12 33.74 14.77 -35.61
CA HIS A 12 32.62 13.95 -36.08
C HIS A 12 32.18 12.89 -35.05
N LEU A 13 33.15 12.27 -34.36
CA LEU A 13 32.86 11.30 -33.30
C LEU A 13 32.13 11.96 -32.12
N LEU A 14 32.60 13.13 -31.68
CA LEU A 14 31.98 13.88 -30.59
C LEU A 14 30.57 14.35 -30.95
N THR A 15 30.38 14.87 -32.17
CA THR A 15 29.05 15.29 -32.64
C THR A 15 28.08 14.12 -32.73
N GLY A 16 28.55 12.95 -33.17
CA GLY A 16 27.72 11.74 -33.23
C GLY A 16 27.32 11.23 -31.85
N PHE A 17 28.25 11.27 -30.89
CA PHE A 17 27.97 10.88 -29.50
C PHE A 17 26.93 11.81 -28.85
N MET A 18 27.10 13.13 -28.99
CA MET A 18 26.16 14.11 -28.44
C MET A 18 24.78 14.01 -29.10
N ALA A 19 24.72 13.86 -30.43
CA ALA A 19 23.46 13.69 -31.14
C ALA A 19 22.76 12.38 -30.74
N GLY A 20 23.51 11.29 -30.56
CA GLY A 20 22.99 10.01 -30.09
C GLY A 20 22.44 10.09 -28.67
N PHE A 21 23.15 10.75 -27.75
CA PHE A 21 22.68 10.96 -26.38
C PHE A 21 21.39 11.79 -26.32
N VAL A 22 21.32 12.88 -27.10
CA VAL A 22 20.12 13.71 -27.19
C VAL A 22 18.95 12.92 -27.78
N LEU A 23 19.16 12.15 -28.85
CA LEU A 23 18.11 11.32 -29.45
C LEU A 23 17.61 10.24 -28.48
N ALA A 24 18.52 9.56 -27.77
CA ALA A 24 18.17 8.55 -26.78
C ALA A 24 17.40 9.15 -25.59
N PHE A 25 17.82 10.33 -25.11
CA PHE A 25 17.13 11.03 -24.03
C PHE A 25 15.74 11.51 -24.46
N VAL A 26 15.59 12.04 -25.67
CA VAL A 26 14.28 12.43 -26.24
C VAL A 26 13.38 11.21 -26.44
N LEU A 27 13.92 10.08 -26.92
CA LEU A 27 13.16 8.82 -27.03
C LEU A 27 12.73 8.29 -25.66
N LEU A 28 13.60 8.37 -24.65
CA LEU A 28 13.24 7.99 -23.27
C LEU A 28 12.14 8.89 -22.71
N LEU A 29 12.24 10.21 -22.91
CA LEU A 29 11.18 11.15 -22.49
C LEU A 29 9.88 10.91 -23.25
N TYR A 30 9.96 10.60 -24.55
CA TYR A 30 8.78 10.27 -25.36
C TYR A 30 8.14 8.94 -24.93
N VAL A 31 8.92 7.89 -24.68
CA VAL A 31 8.40 6.61 -24.14
C VAL A 31 7.84 6.81 -22.74
N TYR A 32 8.46 7.64 -21.91
CA TYR A 32 7.95 7.99 -20.60
C TYR A 32 6.63 8.76 -20.68
N ASP A 33 6.52 9.72 -21.60
CA ASP A 33 5.29 10.47 -21.82
C ASP A 33 4.19 9.60 -22.45
N VAL A 34 4.49 8.75 -23.44
CA VAL A 34 3.55 7.76 -23.98
C VAL A 34 3.10 6.81 -22.88
N SER A 35 3.98 6.34 -22.00
CA SER A 35 3.60 5.50 -20.85
C SER A 35 2.72 6.25 -19.83
N ARG A 36 2.80 7.59 -19.76
CA ARG A 36 1.86 8.42 -18.98
C ARG A 36 0.56 8.71 -19.71
N VAL A 37 0.61 8.84 -21.03
CA VAL A 37 -0.52 9.16 -21.91
C VAL A 37 -1.29 7.91 -22.32
N THR A 38 -0.72 6.70 -22.16
CA THR A 38 -1.49 5.46 -22.22
C THR A 38 -2.35 5.39 -20.96
N PRO A 39 -3.66 5.67 -21.04
CA PRO A 39 -4.55 5.44 -19.92
C PRO A 39 -4.81 3.93 -19.98
N CYS A 40 -4.02 3.13 -19.29
CA CYS A 40 -4.32 1.72 -19.07
C CYS A 40 -5.44 1.58 -18.03
N TRP A 41 -6.62 2.10 -18.38
CA TRP A 41 -7.88 1.36 -18.47
C TRP A 41 -8.98 2.37 -18.82
N SER A 42 -9.29 2.53 -20.11
CA SER A 42 -10.70 2.42 -20.48
C SER A 42 -11.04 0.94 -20.39
N SER A 43 -11.14 0.43 -19.15
CA SER A 43 -12.19 -0.53 -18.91
C SER A 43 -13.44 0.31 -19.14
N THR A 44 -13.99 0.23 -20.35
CA THR A 44 -15.40 -0.10 -20.39
C THR A 44 -15.49 -1.42 -19.64
N SER A 45 -15.52 -1.35 -18.31
CA SER A 45 -16.54 -2.07 -17.60
C SER A 45 -17.79 -1.57 -18.30
N THR A 46 -18.18 -2.34 -19.31
CA THR A 46 -19.58 -2.67 -19.43
C THR A 46 -19.93 -2.91 -17.96
N MET A 47 -20.61 -1.96 -17.33
CA MET A 47 -21.59 -2.36 -16.36
C MET A 47 -22.52 -3.24 -17.18
N THR A 48 -22.10 -4.48 -17.40
CA THR A 48 -22.98 -5.62 -17.57
C THR A 48 -23.91 -5.34 -16.44
N THR A 49 -25.12 -4.89 -16.80
CA THR A 49 -26.23 -4.69 -15.91
C THR A 49 -26.08 -5.79 -14.91
N ALA A 50 -25.62 -5.44 -13.71
CA ALA A 50 -25.34 -6.42 -12.71
C ALA A 50 -26.76 -6.89 -12.40
N THR A 51 -27.16 -7.96 -13.10
CA THR A 51 -28.03 -8.98 -12.59
C THR A 51 -27.70 -8.98 -11.13
N THR A 52 -28.71 -8.65 -10.34
CA THR A 52 -28.75 -8.66 -8.89
C THR A 52 -28.26 -10.04 -8.48
N ALA A 53 -26.94 -10.24 -8.57
CA ALA A 53 -26.23 -11.43 -8.21
C ALA A 53 -26.39 -11.34 -6.73
N ARG A 54 -27.31 -12.18 -6.26
CA ARG A 54 -27.62 -12.35 -4.85
C ARG A 54 -26.30 -12.21 -4.12
N ILE A 55 -26.17 -11.17 -3.29
CA ILE A 55 -25.08 -11.10 -2.32
C ILE A 55 -25.09 -12.48 -1.69
N GLU A 56 -24.11 -13.32 -2.01
CA GLU A 56 -24.18 -14.70 -1.57
C GLU A 56 -24.27 -14.67 -0.04
N ASP A 57 -25.19 -15.45 0.51
CA ASP A 57 -25.29 -15.78 1.94
C ASP A 57 -24.10 -16.67 2.36
N GLY A 58 -22.91 -16.33 1.89
CA GLY A 58 -21.66 -16.91 2.33
C GLY A 58 -21.29 -16.40 3.73
N PRO A 59 -20.39 -17.10 4.43
CA PRO A 59 -19.87 -16.62 5.70
C PRO A 59 -19.28 -15.21 5.53
N PRO A 60 -19.39 -14.34 6.55
CA PRO A 60 -18.81 -13.01 6.49
C PRO A 60 -17.30 -13.10 6.27
N PRO A 61 -16.68 -12.19 5.48
CA PRO A 61 -15.25 -12.16 5.28
C PRO A 61 -14.50 -12.10 6.61
N ARG A 62 -13.46 -12.92 6.79
CA ARG A 62 -12.65 -12.92 8.02
C ARG A 62 -11.60 -11.83 7.91
N ILE A 63 -11.77 -10.75 8.67
CA ILE A 63 -10.91 -9.55 8.58
C ILE A 63 -10.09 -9.43 9.86
N LEU A 64 -8.77 -9.47 9.72
CA LEU A 64 -7.84 -9.05 10.77
C LEU A 64 -7.59 -7.55 10.64
N CYS A 65 -7.85 -6.82 11.72
CA CYS A 65 -7.59 -5.40 11.84
C CYS A 65 -6.32 -5.18 12.67
N MET A 66 -5.27 -4.66 12.02
CA MET A 66 -4.05 -4.20 12.64
C MET A 66 -4.12 -2.69 12.78
N VAL A 67 -4.21 -2.21 14.02
CA VAL A 67 -4.29 -0.78 14.33
C VAL A 67 -2.97 -0.32 14.92
N LEU A 68 -2.34 0.70 14.33
CA LEU A 68 -1.13 1.29 14.91
C LEU A 68 -1.51 2.24 16.05
N THR A 69 -0.80 2.13 17.17
CA THR A 69 -0.97 3.02 18.34
C THR A 69 0.40 3.32 18.97
N CYS A 70 0.43 4.20 19.96
CA CYS A 70 1.54 4.34 20.90
C CYS A 70 1.05 4.18 22.35
N PRO A 71 1.94 3.92 23.32
CA PRO A 71 1.58 3.71 24.73
C PRO A 71 0.70 4.83 25.31
N GLU A 72 0.95 6.09 24.93
CA GLU A 72 0.23 7.27 25.40
C GLU A 72 -1.24 7.29 24.93
N ASN A 73 -1.51 6.70 23.76
CA ASN A 73 -2.83 6.69 23.13
C ASN A 73 -3.67 5.46 23.52
N VAL A 74 -3.08 4.47 24.20
CA VAL A 74 -3.76 3.19 24.52
C VAL A 74 -5.06 3.43 25.29
N GLN A 75 -5.02 4.28 26.32
CA GLN A 75 -6.17 4.51 27.19
C GLN A 75 -7.23 5.44 26.59
N SER A 76 -6.90 6.18 25.53
CA SER A 76 -7.77 7.18 24.90
C SER A 76 -8.26 6.72 23.53
N LEU A 77 -7.38 6.70 22.53
CA LEU A 77 -7.71 6.43 21.13
C LEU A 77 -7.88 4.93 20.86
N ALA A 78 -6.91 4.11 21.26
CA ALA A 78 -6.99 2.66 21.03
C ALA A 78 -8.20 2.04 21.77
N ARG A 79 -8.47 2.50 22.99
CA ARG A 79 -9.69 2.13 23.74
C ARG A 79 -10.97 2.49 22.97
N SER A 80 -11.02 3.66 22.35
CA SER A 80 -12.18 4.07 21.55
C SER A 80 -12.37 3.17 20.32
N VAL A 81 -11.29 2.80 19.64
CA VAL A 81 -11.35 1.81 18.54
C VAL A 81 -11.85 0.46 19.05
N TYR A 82 -11.27 -0.01 20.17
CA TYR A 82 -11.65 -1.28 20.79
C TYR A 82 -13.12 -1.29 21.20
N GLU A 83 -13.64 -0.24 21.81
CA GLU A 83 -15.04 -0.18 22.28
C GLU A 83 -16.05 0.08 21.15
N THR A 84 -15.59 0.41 19.94
CA THR A 84 -16.46 0.75 18.80
C THR A 84 -16.31 -0.22 17.63
N TRP A 85 -15.76 0.22 16.51
CA TRP A 85 -15.73 -0.54 15.25
C TRP A 85 -14.79 -1.74 15.31
N GLY A 86 -13.78 -1.71 16.19
CA GLY A 86 -12.81 -2.79 16.37
C GLY A 86 -13.45 -4.11 16.82
N GLN A 87 -14.56 -4.07 17.58
CA GLN A 87 -15.31 -5.28 17.97
C GLN A 87 -15.93 -6.04 16.78
N ARG A 88 -16.03 -5.40 15.61
CA ARG A 88 -16.61 -6.01 14.39
C ARG A 88 -15.55 -6.64 13.48
N CYS A 89 -14.27 -6.54 13.84
CA CYS A 89 -13.20 -7.29 13.21
C CYS A 89 -13.26 -8.76 13.65
N SER A 90 -12.85 -9.69 12.79
CA SER A 90 -12.70 -11.10 13.19
C SER A 90 -11.54 -11.28 14.17
N ARG A 91 -10.50 -10.44 14.03
CA ARG A 91 -9.41 -10.28 15.00
C ARG A 91 -8.99 -8.83 15.02
N LEU A 92 -8.81 -8.29 16.21
CA LEU A 92 -8.27 -6.96 16.43
C LEU A 92 -6.93 -7.11 17.16
N ILE A 93 -5.89 -6.47 16.62
CA ILE A 93 -4.61 -6.29 17.30
C ILE A 93 -4.22 -4.82 17.24
N PHE A 94 -3.54 -4.36 18.28
CA PHE A 94 -2.94 -3.03 18.28
C PHE A 94 -1.42 -3.19 18.25
N ALA A 95 -0.76 -2.63 17.24
CA ALA A 95 0.69 -2.65 17.13
C ALA A 95 1.28 -1.39 17.79
N SER A 96 2.14 -1.59 18.78
CA SER A 96 2.75 -0.54 19.61
C SER A 96 4.24 -0.83 19.88
N SER A 97 4.88 0.00 20.70
CA SER A 97 6.23 -0.23 21.24
C SER A 97 6.22 -0.95 22.60
N GLU A 98 5.04 -1.04 23.24
CA GLU A 98 4.84 -1.73 24.51
C GLU A 98 3.57 -2.59 24.46
N ASP A 99 3.61 -3.73 25.14
CA ASP A 99 2.46 -4.62 25.29
C ASP A 99 1.41 -4.04 26.25
N TYR A 100 0.14 -4.30 25.94
CA TYR A 100 -0.98 -4.01 26.84
C TYR A 100 -2.11 -5.01 26.59
N GLU A 101 -2.04 -6.11 27.35
CA GLU A 101 -2.94 -7.26 27.23
C GLU A 101 -4.44 -6.93 27.27
N PRO A 102 -4.95 -5.97 28.09
CA PRO A 102 -6.39 -5.72 28.19
C PRO A 102 -7.07 -5.29 26.88
N LEU A 103 -6.31 -4.77 25.90
CA LEU A 103 -6.82 -4.43 24.57
C LEU A 103 -6.20 -5.28 23.45
N GLY A 104 -5.34 -6.26 23.79
CA GLY A 104 -4.57 -7.01 22.80
C GLY A 104 -3.52 -6.17 22.08
N VAL A 105 -2.90 -5.22 22.79
CA VAL A 105 -1.76 -4.46 22.27
C VAL A 105 -0.51 -5.31 22.32
N VAL A 106 0.18 -5.40 21.19
CA VAL A 106 1.43 -6.13 21.00
C VAL A 106 2.56 -5.14 20.72
N GLY A 107 3.66 -5.29 21.46
CA GLY A 107 4.92 -4.61 21.23
C GLY A 107 5.62 -5.21 20.01
N VAL A 108 5.62 -4.48 18.90
CA VAL A 108 6.26 -4.91 17.63
C VAL A 108 7.58 -4.18 17.36
N VAL A 109 7.87 -3.12 18.10
CA VAL A 109 9.12 -2.35 18.04
C VAL A 109 9.67 -2.14 19.44
N GLU A 110 10.94 -1.77 19.56
CA GLU A 110 11.57 -1.48 20.85
C GLU A 110 10.90 -0.29 21.57
N PRO A 111 10.88 -0.24 22.91
CA PRO A 111 10.22 0.84 23.68
C PRO A 111 10.74 2.25 23.37
N THR A 112 12.01 2.38 23.01
CA THR A 112 12.64 3.65 22.59
C THR A 112 12.33 4.01 21.13
N GLY A 113 11.78 3.08 20.36
CA GLY A 113 11.27 3.29 19.02
C GLY A 113 9.75 3.46 19.02
N GLY A 114 9.20 3.99 17.94
CA GLY A 114 7.74 4.10 17.78
C GLY A 114 7.14 5.48 18.00
N GLY A 115 7.97 6.52 18.08
CA GLY A 115 7.58 7.89 17.78
C GLY A 115 7.10 8.05 16.34
N TYR A 116 6.62 9.25 15.98
CA TYR A 116 6.04 9.53 14.66
C TYR A 116 7.06 9.30 13.53
N GLU A 117 8.33 9.59 13.77
CA GLU A 117 9.45 9.35 12.86
C GLU A 117 9.67 7.87 12.51
N ASP A 118 9.20 6.96 13.36
CA ASP A 118 9.41 5.50 13.24
C ASP A 118 8.16 4.72 12.80
N LEU A 119 7.11 5.43 12.35
CA LEU A 119 5.86 4.82 11.90
C LEU A 119 6.04 3.79 10.78
N TRP A 120 7.02 4.01 9.88
CA TRP A 120 7.33 3.03 8.84
C TRP A 120 7.85 1.72 9.45
N ASN A 121 8.78 1.81 10.41
CA ASN A 121 9.31 0.63 11.09
C ASN A 121 8.19 -0.09 11.84
N LYS A 122 7.36 0.63 12.61
CA LYS A 122 6.20 0.07 13.30
C LYS A 122 5.22 -0.62 12.34
N THR A 123 4.96 -0.02 11.17
CA THR A 123 4.10 -0.62 10.13
C THR A 123 4.71 -1.92 9.61
N ARG A 124 6.00 -1.92 9.27
CA ARG A 124 6.70 -3.10 8.75
C ARG A 124 6.73 -4.23 9.77
N GLU A 125 7.11 -3.93 11.01
CA GLU A 125 7.16 -4.92 12.09
C GLU A 125 5.77 -5.41 12.49
N GLY A 126 4.75 -4.55 12.43
CA GLY A 126 3.34 -4.94 12.58
C GLY A 126 2.90 -5.95 11.53
N PHE A 127 3.16 -5.68 10.24
CA PHE A 127 2.85 -6.64 9.18
C PHE A 127 3.64 -7.95 9.31
N ARG A 128 4.92 -7.89 9.74
CA ARG A 128 5.72 -9.08 10.03
C ARG A 128 5.08 -9.92 11.13
N HIS A 129 4.69 -9.30 12.25
CA HIS A 129 3.98 -9.98 13.33
C HIS A 129 2.67 -10.62 12.83
N VAL A 130 1.88 -9.88 12.05
CA VAL A 130 0.63 -10.39 11.46
C VAL A 130 0.88 -11.61 10.59
N TRP A 131 1.90 -11.55 9.73
CA TRP A 131 2.25 -12.65 8.85
C TRP A 131 2.69 -13.90 9.62
N GLU A 132 3.61 -13.74 10.57
CA GLU A 132 4.17 -14.84 11.36
C GLU A 132 3.10 -15.58 12.20
N HIS A 133 2.06 -14.88 12.65
CA HIS A 133 1.08 -15.43 13.59
C HIS A 133 -0.30 -15.72 12.99
N TYR A 134 -0.69 -15.06 11.90
CA TYR A 134 -2.07 -15.06 11.41
C TYR A 134 -2.23 -15.20 9.89
N ALA A 135 -1.16 -15.35 9.11
CA ALA A 135 -1.24 -15.37 7.63
C ALA A 135 -2.23 -16.41 7.07
N GLY A 136 -2.40 -17.55 7.74
CA GLY A 136 -3.31 -18.63 7.30
C GLY A 136 -4.73 -18.56 7.87
N ASP A 137 -5.00 -17.62 8.78
CA ASP A 137 -6.20 -17.66 9.63
C ASP A 137 -7.30 -16.69 9.17
N TYR A 138 -6.97 -15.73 8.30
CA TYR A 138 -7.88 -14.66 7.87
C TYR A 138 -7.80 -14.46 6.36
N ASP A 139 -8.89 -13.93 5.80
CA ASP A 139 -9.04 -13.72 4.35
C ASP A 139 -8.54 -12.32 3.95
N TRP A 140 -8.66 -11.35 4.87
CA TRP A 140 -8.36 -9.95 4.62
C TRP A 140 -7.61 -9.32 5.79
N PHE A 141 -6.69 -8.41 5.47
CA PHE A 141 -5.86 -7.71 6.45
C PHE A 141 -6.03 -6.20 6.28
N LEU A 142 -6.51 -5.54 7.31
CA LEU A 142 -6.73 -4.09 7.36
C LEU A 142 -5.66 -3.43 8.22
N LYS A 143 -4.93 -2.46 7.67
CA LYS A 143 -4.08 -1.54 8.43
C LYS A 143 -4.84 -0.24 8.68
N ALA A 144 -4.91 0.19 9.94
CA ALA A 144 -5.52 1.46 10.34
C ALA A 144 -4.67 2.16 11.41
N ASP A 145 -4.95 3.43 11.68
CA ASP A 145 -4.37 4.18 12.79
C ASP A 145 -5.42 4.34 13.91
N ASP A 146 -4.99 4.65 15.13
CA ASP A 146 -5.84 4.73 16.33
C ASP A 146 -6.86 5.89 16.31
N ASP A 147 -6.70 6.85 15.40
CA ASP A 147 -7.63 7.95 15.10
C ASP A 147 -8.57 7.69 13.91
N THR A 148 -8.56 6.47 13.36
CA THR A 148 -9.40 6.06 12.23
C THR A 148 -10.74 5.46 12.68
N TYR A 149 -11.83 5.77 11.97
CA TYR A 149 -13.12 5.08 12.12
C TYR A 149 -13.50 4.32 10.85
N VAL A 150 -13.80 3.03 10.98
CA VAL A 150 -14.17 2.17 9.84
C VAL A 150 -15.60 1.66 10.00
N VAL A 151 -16.43 1.88 8.97
CA VAL A 151 -17.76 1.26 8.89
C VAL A 151 -17.59 -0.18 8.39
N MET A 152 -17.40 -1.11 9.33
CA MET A 152 -17.05 -2.51 9.03
C MET A 152 -18.08 -3.22 8.16
N GLU A 153 -19.36 -2.85 8.25
CA GLU A 153 -20.44 -3.37 7.41
C GLU A 153 -20.22 -3.03 5.93
N ASN A 154 -19.79 -1.79 5.65
CA ASN A 154 -19.50 -1.35 4.29
C ASN A 154 -18.23 -2.04 3.76
N LEU A 155 -17.22 -2.20 4.62
CA LEU A 155 -15.99 -2.91 4.26
C LEU A 155 -16.31 -4.39 3.93
N GLN A 156 -17.04 -5.08 4.79
CA GLN A 156 -17.45 -6.47 4.54
C GLN A 156 -18.28 -6.59 3.26
N HIS A 157 -19.20 -5.65 3.02
CA HIS A 157 -19.99 -5.64 1.79
C HIS A 157 -19.12 -5.49 0.54
N LEU A 158 -18.12 -4.59 0.56
CA LEU A 158 -17.15 -4.43 -0.53
C LEU A 158 -16.37 -5.74 -0.77
N LEU A 159 -15.82 -6.34 0.28
CA LEU A 159 -14.92 -7.49 0.20
C LEU A 159 -15.62 -8.77 -0.28
N ARG A 160 -16.93 -8.91 -0.08
CA ARG A 160 -17.72 -10.04 -0.65
C ARG A 160 -17.67 -10.13 -2.17
N GLY A 161 -17.32 -9.04 -2.86
CA GLY A 161 -17.19 -9.03 -4.32
C GLY A 161 -15.85 -9.54 -4.86
N PHE A 162 -14.91 -9.93 -3.98
CA PHE A 162 -13.55 -10.28 -4.37
C PHE A 162 -13.16 -11.68 -3.84
N ASP A 163 -12.37 -12.41 -4.63
CA ASP A 163 -11.72 -13.64 -4.17
C ASP A 163 -10.51 -13.29 -3.29
N PRO A 164 -10.47 -13.71 -2.01
CA PRO A 164 -9.37 -13.40 -1.10
C PRO A 164 -8.04 -14.04 -1.52
N ASN A 165 -8.05 -15.04 -2.40
CA ASN A 165 -6.82 -15.64 -2.93
C ASN A 165 -6.21 -14.82 -4.08
N THR A 166 -6.93 -13.80 -4.58
CA THR A 166 -6.42 -12.90 -5.62
C THR A 166 -5.61 -11.78 -4.95
N PRO A 167 -4.36 -11.52 -5.38
CA PRO A 167 -3.53 -10.46 -4.80
C PRO A 167 -4.09 -9.09 -5.18
N VAL A 168 -4.79 -8.46 -4.25
CA VAL A 168 -5.36 -7.11 -4.41
C VAL A 168 -5.14 -6.29 -3.14
N PHE A 169 -4.97 -4.98 -3.31
CA PHE A 169 -4.95 -4.03 -2.19
C PHE A 169 -5.91 -2.88 -2.48
N PHE A 170 -6.59 -2.42 -1.43
CA PHE A 170 -7.52 -1.31 -1.49
C PHE A 170 -7.04 -0.18 -0.60
N GLY A 171 -7.28 1.06 -1.03
CA GLY A 171 -6.95 2.23 -0.25
C GLY A 171 -6.97 3.50 -1.07
N TYR A 172 -6.73 4.62 -0.40
CA TYR A 172 -6.54 5.89 -1.08
C TYR A 172 -5.09 6.01 -1.57
N LYS A 173 -4.89 5.98 -2.88
CA LYS A 173 -3.57 6.24 -3.48
C LYS A 173 -3.26 7.73 -3.32
N MET A 174 -2.42 8.06 -2.34
CA MET A 174 -1.95 9.42 -2.15
C MET A 174 -1.01 9.82 -3.28
N SER A 175 -1.49 10.63 -4.24
CA SER A 175 -0.66 11.21 -5.29
C SER A 175 0.02 12.49 -4.80
N ARG A 176 0.94 12.39 -3.84
CA ARG A 176 1.91 13.46 -3.57
C ARG A 176 3.32 12.91 -3.76
N TYR A 177 4.08 13.57 -4.64
CA TYR A 177 5.49 13.31 -4.98
C TYR A 177 5.87 12.13 -5.91
N ASN A 178 5.01 11.68 -6.83
CA ASN A 178 5.37 10.64 -7.82
C ASN A 178 5.97 9.34 -7.22
N VAL A 179 5.66 9.01 -5.95
CA VAL A 179 6.07 7.73 -5.37
C VAL A 179 4.96 6.72 -5.69
N LEU A 180 5.17 5.92 -6.72
CA LEU A 180 4.40 4.70 -6.96
C LEU A 180 4.98 3.61 -6.06
N LEU A 181 4.29 3.26 -4.98
CA LEU A 181 4.56 2.03 -4.25
C LEU A 181 4.08 0.87 -5.14
N HIS A 182 5.00 0.28 -5.89
CA HIS A 182 4.82 -1.04 -6.47
C HIS A 182 5.23 -2.05 -5.40
N PHE A 183 4.27 -2.87 -4.94
CA PHE A 183 4.57 -4.11 -4.25
C PHE A 183 4.67 -5.18 -5.34
N GLU A 184 5.88 -5.68 -5.58
CA GLU A 184 6.14 -6.86 -6.42
C GLU A 184 5.84 -8.15 -5.66
#